data_AF-A0A2V9U911-F1
#
_entry.id   AF-A0A2V9U911-F1
#
_cell.length_a   1.000
_cell.length_b   1.000
_cell.length_c   1.000
_cell.angle_alpha   90.00
_cell.angle_beta   90.00
_cell.angle_gamma   90.00
#
_symmetry.space_group_name_H-M   'P 1'
#
loop_
_entity.id
_entity.type
_entity.pdbx_description
1 polymer ?
#
loop_
_entity_poly.entity_id
_entity_poly.type
_entity_poly.pdbx_seq_one_letter_code
_entity_poly.pdbx_strand_id
1 'polypeptide(L)'
;MDPASAHSGPVGARKPAGYGLPCAKCHLYYPGDLDVCPICNSKERVSPVVPTAPPKMAQSDADPTPDAEVIEQEREEFLRQFKSQLFAAHAQVARAPALLCNLEENHPAQPENAEVCKHCYERLQERMDVCEGALHMDLKEASQIIYDAVWADPSDPSKTYTNAANALMTELRKRAGLSTLLGPFQPLAD
;
A
#
# COMPACT_ATOMS: atom_id res chain seq x y z
N MET A 1 -28.17 55.82 44.61
CA MET A 1 -28.49 55.14 43.35
C MET A 1 -27.45 54.06 43.16
N ASP A 2 -27.86 52.81 43.32
CA ASP A 2 -27.28 51.53 42.84
C ASP A 2 -28.25 50.44 43.38
N PRO A 3 -28.58 49.33 42.68
CA PRO A 3 -27.60 48.36 42.16
C PRO A 3 -27.98 47.50 40.91
N ALA A 4 -26.98 46.77 40.39
CA ALA A 4 -26.96 45.39 39.83
C ALA A 4 -28.10 44.82 38.95
N SER A 5 -27.76 44.18 37.80
CA SER A 5 -27.80 42.70 37.67
C SER A 5 -27.53 42.17 36.25
N ALA A 6 -26.77 41.09 36.23
CA ALA A 6 -26.36 40.28 35.10
C ALA A 6 -27.51 39.60 34.35
N HIS A 7 -27.28 39.26 33.08
CA HIS A 7 -27.87 38.09 32.41
C HIS A 7 -26.75 37.26 31.78
N SER A 8 -25.92 36.67 32.64
CA SER A 8 -25.22 35.42 32.32
C SER A 8 -26.20 34.27 32.55
N GLY A 9 -26.92 33.88 31.49
CA GLY A 9 -27.72 32.65 31.45
C GLY A 9 -26.86 31.47 30.96
N PRO A 10 -27.03 30.26 31.51
CA PRO A 10 -26.09 29.16 31.34
C PRO A 10 -26.38 28.42 30.03
N VAL A 11 -25.36 28.11 29.23
CA VAL A 11 -25.50 27.08 28.19
C VAL A 11 -24.22 26.26 28.17
N GLY A 12 -24.37 24.99 28.55
CA GLY A 12 -23.33 24.12 29.08
C GLY A 12 -22.18 23.83 28.12
N ALA A 13 -21.17 23.17 28.68
CA ALA A 13 -20.08 22.57 27.93
C ALA A 13 -20.61 21.96 26.64
N ARG A 14 -20.33 22.62 25.51
CA ARG A 14 -20.71 22.09 24.19
C ARG A 14 -20.01 20.76 24.10
N LYS A 15 -20.79 19.68 24.03
CA LYS A 15 -20.27 18.35 23.70
C LYS A 15 -19.37 18.54 22.48
N PRO A 16 -18.15 17.96 22.45
CA PRO A 16 -17.27 18.10 21.29
C PRO A 16 -18.11 17.73 20.06
N ALA A 17 -18.31 18.71 19.18
CA ALA A 17 -19.08 18.50 17.98
C ALA A 17 -18.33 17.43 17.20
N GLY A 18 -18.95 16.25 17.07
CA GLY A 18 -18.40 15.22 16.21
C GLY A 18 -18.30 15.74 14.77
N TYR A 19 -17.64 14.96 13.93
CA TYR A 19 -17.65 15.25 12.50
C TYR A 19 -19.07 15.06 11.95
N GLY A 20 -19.55 16.02 11.16
CA GLY A 20 -20.78 15.86 10.39
C GLY A 20 -20.53 15.08 9.10
N LEU A 21 -21.60 14.88 8.32
CA LEU A 21 -21.51 14.23 7.00
C LEU A 21 -20.57 14.99 6.06
N PRO A 22 -19.92 14.30 5.10
CA PRO A 22 -18.93 14.92 4.24
C PRO A 22 -19.57 15.98 3.34
N CYS A 23 -18.78 16.96 2.90
CA CYS A 23 -19.24 17.95 1.94
C CYS A 23 -19.64 17.29 0.61
N ALA A 24 -20.78 17.68 0.02
CA ALA A 24 -21.26 17.13 -1.24
C ALA A 24 -20.34 17.45 -2.44
N LYS A 25 -19.54 18.52 -2.36
CA LYS A 25 -18.69 18.97 -3.48
C LYS A 25 -17.26 18.44 -3.42
N CYS A 26 -16.66 18.37 -2.22
CA CYS A 26 -15.26 17.97 -2.06
C CYS A 26 -15.06 16.75 -1.15
N HIS A 27 -16.15 16.15 -0.67
CA HIS A 27 -16.19 14.93 0.15
C HIS A 27 -15.39 15.00 1.46
N LEU A 28 -15.00 16.21 1.88
CA LEU A 28 -14.29 16.41 3.14
C LEU A 28 -15.26 16.29 4.33
N TYR A 29 -14.86 15.51 5.33
CA TYR A 29 -15.48 15.50 6.65
C TYR A 29 -15.04 16.71 7.46
N TYR A 30 -16.00 17.43 8.02
CA TYR A 30 -15.74 18.63 8.82
C TYR A 30 -16.68 18.70 10.03
N PRO A 31 -16.26 19.40 11.10
CA PRO A 31 -17.02 19.51 12.35
C PRO A 31 -18.49 19.83 12.12
N GLY A 32 -19.39 19.15 12.84
CA GLY A 32 -20.83 19.24 12.66
C GLY A 32 -21.43 20.59 13.09
N ASP A 33 -20.68 21.38 13.85
CA ASP A 33 -21.01 22.75 14.26
C ASP A 33 -20.70 23.79 13.18
N LEU A 34 -19.98 23.42 12.12
CA LEU A 34 -19.75 24.28 10.95
C LEU A 34 -20.82 24.01 9.88
N ASP A 35 -21.55 25.04 9.47
CA ASP A 35 -22.55 24.93 8.40
C ASP A 35 -21.94 25.00 6.99
N VAL A 36 -20.66 25.38 6.89
CA VAL A 36 -19.97 25.64 5.62
C VAL A 36 -18.69 24.83 5.55
N CYS A 37 -18.44 24.20 4.40
CA CYS A 37 -17.21 23.47 4.16
C CYS A 37 -16.00 24.41 4.15
N PRO A 38 -14.95 24.17 4.97
CA PRO A 38 -13.78 25.04 5.06
C PRO A 38 -12.91 25.05 3.80
N ILE A 39 -13.12 24.13 2.85
CA ILE A 39 -12.31 24.00 1.64
C ILE A 39 -13.00 24.62 0.42
N CYS A 40 -14.25 24.23 0.16
CA CYS A 40 -14.94 24.65 -1.06
C CYS A 40 -16.05 25.68 -0.82
N ASN A 41 -16.24 26.09 0.44
CA ASN A 41 -17.25 27.04 0.90
C ASN A 41 -18.70 26.64 0.55
N SER A 42 -18.92 25.36 0.20
CA SER A 42 -20.25 24.81 -0.03
C SER A 42 -20.98 24.61 1.29
N LYS A 43 -22.30 24.85 1.27
CA LYS A 43 -23.22 24.60 2.39
C LYS A 43 -23.85 23.20 2.32
N GLU A 44 -23.62 22.49 1.23
CA GLU A 44 -24.24 21.19 0.98
C GLU A 44 -23.38 20.07 1.56
N ARG A 45 -23.98 19.30 2.47
CA ARG A 45 -23.47 18.02 2.96
C ARG A 45 -24.15 16.88 2.22
N VAL A 46 -23.46 15.75 2.09
CA VAL A 46 -24.05 14.52 1.56
C VAL A 46 -25.22 14.12 2.47
N SER A 47 -26.40 13.91 1.89
CA SER A 47 -27.55 13.41 2.63
C SER A 47 -27.25 12.00 3.18
N PRO A 48 -27.67 11.68 4.41
CA PRO A 48 -27.59 10.30 4.87
C PRO A 48 -28.34 9.43 3.86
N VAL A 49 -27.68 8.40 3.35
CA VAL A 49 -28.38 7.32 2.64
C VAL A 49 -29.16 6.58 3.72
N VAL A 50 -30.34 7.11 4.05
CA VAL A 50 -31.36 6.34 4.77
C VAL A 50 -31.77 5.28 3.77
N PRO A 51 -31.54 3.98 4.04
CA PRO A 51 -32.19 2.94 3.26
C PRO A 51 -33.67 3.28 3.26
N THR A 52 -34.25 3.53 2.10
CA THR A 52 -35.69 3.79 1.97
C THR A 52 -36.40 2.59 2.57
N ALA A 53 -36.80 2.69 3.83
CA ALA A 53 -37.86 1.87 4.36
C ALA A 53 -39.06 2.18 3.45
N PRO A 54 -39.70 1.16 2.85
CA PRO A 54 -40.83 1.39 1.96
C PRO A 54 -41.88 2.22 2.71
N PRO A 55 -42.59 3.13 2.02
CA PRO A 55 -43.63 3.91 2.65
C PRO A 55 -44.62 2.95 3.31
N LYS A 56 -44.82 3.08 4.62
CA LYS A 56 -45.98 2.50 5.31
C LYS A 56 -47.22 3.18 4.73
N MET A 57 -47.69 2.67 3.60
CA MET A 57 -49.05 2.89 3.17
C MET A 57 -49.93 2.24 4.24
N ALA A 58 -50.89 3.00 4.75
CA ALA A 58 -52.01 2.44 5.48
C ALA A 58 -52.77 1.53 4.50
N GLN A 59 -52.37 0.26 4.41
CA GLN A 59 -53.16 -0.81 3.84
C GLN A 59 -53.61 -1.69 4.98
N SER A 60 -54.89 -1.55 5.30
CA SER A 60 -55.72 -2.63 5.80
C SER A 60 -55.71 -3.74 4.76
N ASP A 61 -54.78 -4.68 4.89
CA ASP A 61 -54.96 -6.10 4.62
C ASP A 61 -53.77 -6.81 5.25
N ALA A 62 -54.05 -7.79 6.10
CA ALA A 62 -53.06 -8.54 6.84
C ALA A 62 -52.25 -9.40 5.86
N ASP A 63 -51.10 -8.91 5.44
CA ASP A 63 -50.04 -9.75 4.90
C ASP A 63 -49.57 -10.66 6.05
N PRO A 64 -49.59 -12.00 5.91
CA PRO A 64 -49.16 -12.88 6.98
C PRO A 64 -47.69 -12.60 7.24
N THR A 65 -47.37 -12.12 8.45
CA THR A 65 -46.01 -12.14 8.97
C THR A 65 -45.43 -13.52 8.71
N PRO A 66 -44.34 -13.65 7.92
CA PRO A 66 -43.81 -14.96 7.58
C PRO A 66 -43.47 -15.69 8.87
N ASP A 67 -43.93 -16.94 8.95
CA ASP A 67 -43.85 -17.74 10.16
C ASP A 67 -42.38 -17.85 10.61
N ALA A 68 -42.12 -17.61 11.90
CA ALA A 68 -40.75 -17.54 12.41
C ALA A 68 -39.99 -18.86 12.17
N GLU A 69 -40.72 -19.97 12.18
CA GLU A 69 -40.22 -21.31 11.88
C GLU A 69 -39.78 -21.46 10.42
N VAL A 70 -40.51 -20.84 9.47
CA VAL A 70 -40.15 -20.84 8.05
C VAL A 70 -38.87 -20.03 7.82
N ILE A 71 -38.73 -18.89 8.49
CA ILE A 71 -37.52 -18.06 8.39
C ILE A 71 -36.30 -18.78 8.99
N GLU A 72 -36.48 -19.50 10.11
CA GLU A 72 -35.41 -20.32 10.69
C GLU A 72 -35.01 -21.47 9.76
N GLN A 73 -35.98 -22.13 9.12
CA GLN A 73 -35.74 -23.18 8.15
C GLN A 73 -34.99 -22.66 6.90
N GLU A 74 -35.41 -21.53 6.34
CA GLU A 74 -34.70 -20.87 5.23
C GLU A 74 -33.28 -20.45 5.63
N ARG A 75 -33.08 -19.98 6.86
CA ARG A 75 -31.76 -19.64 7.40
C ARG A 75 -30.87 -20.87 7.52
N GLU A 76 -31.40 -21.99 8.01
CA GLU A 76 -30.65 -23.25 8.10
C GLU A 76 -30.27 -23.78 6.73
N GLU A 77 -31.19 -23.71 5.77
CA GLU A 77 -30.94 -24.11 4.38
C GLU A 77 -29.88 -23.23 3.73
N PHE A 78 -29.97 -21.91 3.93
CA PHE A 78 -28.98 -20.95 3.46
C PHE A 78 -27.60 -21.24 4.08
N LEU A 79 -27.53 -21.42 5.41
CA LEU A 79 -26.27 -21.73 6.08
C LEU A 79 -25.69 -23.05 5.61
N ARG A 80 -26.52 -24.06 5.34
CA ARG A 80 -26.08 -25.35 4.81
C ARG A 80 -25.51 -25.22 3.41
N GLN A 81 -26.18 -24.47 2.53
CA GLN A 81 -25.70 -24.21 1.17
C GLN A 81 -24.43 -23.35 1.17
N PHE A 82 -24.37 -22.30 1.99
CA PHE A 82 -23.20 -21.45 2.11
C PHE A 82 -22.00 -22.23 2.66
N LYS A 83 -22.22 -23.06 3.69
CA LYS A 83 -21.21 -23.96 4.24
C LYS A 83 -20.72 -24.93 3.17
N SER A 84 -21.62 -25.57 2.40
CA SER A 84 -21.20 -26.52 1.35
C SER A 84 -20.38 -25.82 0.25
N GLN A 85 -20.74 -24.59 -0.13
CA GLN A 85 -19.96 -23.78 -1.07
C GLN A 85 -18.56 -23.44 -0.53
N LEU A 86 -18.44 -23.02 0.73
CA LEU A 86 -17.15 -22.76 1.36
C LEU A 86 -16.26 -24.02 1.42
N PHE A 87 -16.84 -25.17 1.79
CA PHE A 87 -16.10 -26.43 1.79
C PHE A 87 -15.69 -26.86 0.39
N ALA A 88 -16.56 -26.67 -0.62
CA ALA A 88 -16.23 -26.97 -2.00
C ALA A 88 -15.11 -26.08 -2.54
N ALA A 89 -15.15 -24.77 -2.26
CA ALA A 89 -14.10 -23.83 -2.63
C ALA A 89 -12.77 -24.15 -1.93
N HIS A 90 -12.80 -24.44 -0.63
CA HIS A 90 -11.62 -24.84 0.12
C HIS A 90 -11.04 -26.16 -0.38
N ALA A 91 -11.88 -27.14 -0.73
CA ALA A 91 -11.44 -28.40 -1.31
C ALA A 91 -10.81 -28.21 -2.70
N GLN A 92 -11.24 -27.23 -3.49
CA GLN A 92 -10.61 -26.87 -4.76
C GLN A 92 -9.22 -26.26 -4.53
N VAL A 93 -9.08 -25.36 -3.55
CA VAL A 93 -7.77 -24.77 -3.18
C VAL A 93 -6.81 -25.84 -2.65
N ALA A 94 -7.29 -26.75 -1.82
CA ALA A 94 -6.47 -27.84 -1.26
C ALA A 94 -6.06 -28.91 -2.31
N ARG A 95 -6.81 -29.02 -3.41
CA ARG A 95 -6.51 -29.96 -4.52
C ARG A 95 -5.72 -29.32 -5.65
N ALA A 96 -5.52 -28.00 -5.64
CA ALA A 96 -4.66 -27.34 -6.60
C ALA A 96 -3.23 -27.90 -6.45
N PRO A 97 -2.54 -28.22 -7.56
CA PRO A 97 -1.14 -28.61 -7.46
C PRO A 97 -0.38 -27.49 -6.75
N ALA A 98 0.34 -27.87 -5.70
CA ALA A 98 1.25 -26.98 -5.01
C ALA A 98 2.21 -26.37 -6.04
N LEU A 99 2.07 -25.08 -6.30
CA LEU A 99 3.04 -24.34 -7.10
C LEU A 99 4.31 -24.28 -6.27
N LEU A 100 5.31 -25.07 -6.64
CA LEU A 100 6.63 -25.01 -6.02
C LEU A 100 7.36 -23.77 -6.53
N CYS A 101 8.27 -23.25 -5.71
CA CYS A 101 9.07 -22.10 -6.10
C CYS A 101 9.94 -22.42 -7.32
N ASN A 102 9.81 -21.63 -8.39
CA ASN A 102 10.58 -21.81 -9.62
C ASN A 102 12.08 -21.51 -9.46
N LEU A 103 12.50 -21.00 -8.30
CA LEU A 103 13.87 -20.65 -7.96
C LEU A 103 14.55 -21.77 -7.14
N GLU A 104 14.33 -23.02 -7.54
CA GLU A 104 14.74 -24.24 -6.81
C GLU A 104 16.24 -24.25 -6.43
N GLU A 105 17.12 -23.70 -7.26
CA GLU A 105 18.58 -23.59 -7.02
C GLU A 105 18.94 -22.85 -5.72
N ASN A 106 18.00 -22.08 -5.19
CA ASN A 106 18.18 -21.22 -4.03
C ASN A 106 17.70 -21.84 -2.73
N HIS A 107 17.19 -23.07 -2.82
CA HIS A 107 16.65 -23.81 -1.71
C HIS A 107 17.55 -25.01 -1.38
N PRO A 108 18.25 -25.00 -0.21
CA PRO A 108 18.94 -26.20 0.27
C PRO A 108 17.97 -27.26 0.85
N ALA A 109 16.69 -26.92 1.01
CA ALA A 109 15.60 -27.76 1.53
C ALA A 109 14.42 -27.78 0.54
N GLN A 110 13.32 -28.45 0.89
CA GLN A 110 12.13 -28.51 0.01
C GLN A 110 11.58 -27.10 -0.29
N PRO A 111 11.20 -26.82 -1.56
CA PRO A 111 10.63 -25.54 -1.95
C PRO A 111 9.27 -25.32 -1.29
N GLU A 112 8.98 -24.07 -0.90
CA GLU A 112 7.67 -23.68 -0.38
C GLU A 112 6.61 -23.63 -1.49
N ASN A 113 5.34 -23.75 -1.10
CA ASN A 113 4.19 -23.71 -2.01
C ASN A 113 3.86 -22.27 -2.45
N ALA A 114 4.74 -21.67 -3.23
CA ALA A 114 4.52 -20.41 -3.93
C ALA A 114 5.35 -20.37 -5.22
N GLU A 115 4.87 -19.68 -6.26
CA GLU A 115 5.61 -19.48 -7.51
C GLU A 115 6.99 -18.82 -7.27
N VAL A 116 7.02 -17.84 -6.37
CA VAL A 116 8.23 -17.29 -5.73
C VAL A 116 7.99 -17.27 -4.23
N CYS A 117 8.77 -18.03 -3.48
CA CYS A 117 8.66 -18.04 -2.02
C CYS A 117 9.15 -16.73 -1.41
N LYS A 118 8.76 -16.48 -0.16
CA LYS A 118 9.15 -15.29 0.58
C LYS A 118 10.67 -15.14 0.67
N HIS A 119 11.39 -16.23 0.96
CA HIS A 119 12.85 -16.21 1.08
C HIS A 119 13.54 -15.77 -0.23
N CYS A 120 13.12 -16.31 -1.37
CA CYS A 120 13.68 -15.93 -2.67
C CYS A 120 13.37 -14.48 -3.05
N TYR A 121 12.17 -14.00 -2.72
CA TYR A 121 11.80 -12.60 -2.90
C TYR A 121 12.65 -11.68 -2.03
N GLU A 122 12.75 -11.95 -0.72
CA GLU A 122 13.54 -11.13 0.21
C GLU A 122 15.01 -11.09 -0.20
N ARG A 123 15.60 -12.22 -0.59
CA ARG A 123 16.98 -12.26 -1.07
C ARG A 123 17.20 -11.47 -2.37
N LEU A 124 16.22 -11.44 -3.26
CA LEU A 124 16.28 -10.60 -4.47
C LEU A 124 16.17 -9.12 -4.10
N GLN A 125 15.28 -8.79 -3.17
CA GLN A 125 15.09 -7.46 -2.64
C GLN A 125 16.37 -6.94 -1.98
N GLU A 126 16.99 -7.72 -1.10
CA GLU A 126 18.26 -7.38 -0.45
C GLU A 126 19.37 -7.06 -1.47
N ARG A 127 19.47 -7.85 -2.55
CA ARG A 127 20.44 -7.58 -3.63
C ARG A 127 20.14 -6.29 -4.36
N MET A 128 18.87 -5.97 -4.57
CA MET A 128 18.46 -4.70 -5.18
C MET A 128 18.80 -3.53 -4.26
N ASP A 129 18.51 -3.64 -2.96
CA ASP A 129 18.79 -2.61 -1.96
C ASP A 129 20.30 -2.32 -1.86
N VAL A 130 21.15 -3.35 -1.95
CA VAL A 130 22.61 -3.19 -2.00
C VAL A 130 23.06 -2.46 -3.26
N CYS A 131 22.49 -2.79 -4.43
CA CYS A 131 22.79 -2.08 -5.69
C CYS A 131 22.32 -0.63 -5.66
N GLU A 132 21.13 -0.36 -5.11
CA GLU A 132 20.60 0.98 -4.95
C GLU A 132 21.49 1.79 -4.00
N GLY A 133 21.91 1.21 -2.87
CA GLY A 133 22.86 1.81 -1.96
C GLY A 133 24.21 2.12 -2.62
N ALA A 134 24.69 1.25 -3.51
CA ALA A 134 25.92 1.49 -4.26
C ALA A 134 25.84 2.72 -5.17
N LEU A 135 24.69 2.97 -5.79
CA LEU A 135 24.44 4.15 -6.64
C LEU A 135 24.36 5.45 -5.83
N HIS A 136 24.06 5.38 -4.53
CA HIS A 136 24.04 6.52 -3.62
C HIS A 136 25.46 6.92 -3.17
N MET A 137 26.33 7.23 -4.13
CA MET A 137 27.67 7.76 -3.87
C MET A 137 27.62 9.27 -3.62
N ASP A 138 28.32 9.72 -2.58
CA ASP A 138 28.42 11.14 -2.28
C ASP A 138 29.19 11.90 -3.36
N LEU A 139 28.75 13.13 -3.67
CA LEU A 139 29.37 13.96 -4.70
C LEU A 139 30.87 14.23 -4.42
N LYS A 140 31.23 14.42 -3.15
CA LYS A 140 32.63 14.65 -2.73
C LYS A 140 33.49 13.42 -2.96
N GLU A 141 32.94 12.24 -2.74
CA GLU A 141 33.64 11.00 -2.96
C GLU A 141 33.79 10.71 -4.46
N ALA A 142 32.72 10.89 -5.22
CA ALA A 142 32.76 10.77 -6.68
C ALA A 142 33.78 11.73 -7.31
N SER A 143 33.83 12.98 -6.86
CA SER A 143 34.79 13.96 -7.38
C SER A 143 36.23 13.60 -7.02
N GLN A 144 36.49 13.05 -5.82
CA GLN A 144 37.81 12.57 -5.43
C GLN A 144 38.25 11.40 -6.31
N ILE A 145 37.38 10.41 -6.55
CA ILE A 145 37.67 9.26 -7.43
C ILE A 145 38.02 9.73 -8.84
N ILE A 146 37.25 10.68 -9.38
CA ILE A 146 37.51 11.25 -10.71
C ILE A 146 38.85 11.98 -10.72
N TYR A 147 39.12 12.81 -9.71
CA TYR A 147 40.37 13.57 -9.63
C TYR A 147 41.58 12.64 -9.60
N ASP A 148 41.56 11.62 -8.74
CA ASP A 148 42.64 10.65 -8.62
C ASP A 148 42.84 9.87 -9.92
N ALA A 149 41.76 9.48 -10.59
CA ALA A 149 41.82 8.72 -11.85
C ALA A 149 42.32 9.54 -13.05
N VAL A 150 41.93 10.82 -13.14
CA VAL A 150 42.36 11.72 -14.22
C VAL A 150 43.85 12.04 -14.08
N TRP A 151 44.34 12.20 -12.86
CA TRP A 151 45.74 12.59 -12.60
C TRP A 151 46.69 11.40 -12.38
N ALA A 152 46.19 10.17 -12.37
CA ALA A 152 47.02 8.97 -12.24
C ALA A 152 47.97 8.74 -13.43
N ASP A 153 47.59 9.15 -14.65
CA ASP A 153 48.44 9.10 -15.85
C ASP A 153 48.32 10.40 -16.65
N PRO A 154 49.20 11.39 -16.39
CA PRO A 154 49.18 12.68 -17.08
C PRO A 154 49.75 12.60 -18.51
N SER A 155 50.20 11.42 -18.95
CA SER A 155 50.89 11.25 -20.24
C SER A 155 49.94 11.32 -21.44
N ASP A 156 48.66 10.98 -21.25
CA ASP A 156 47.67 10.88 -22.33
C ASP A 156 46.34 11.56 -21.95
N PRO A 157 46.14 12.83 -22.37
CA PRO A 157 44.92 13.57 -22.03
C PRO A 157 43.66 12.97 -22.67
N SER A 158 43.80 12.11 -23.70
CA SER A 158 42.66 11.48 -24.37
C SER A 158 41.99 10.38 -23.54
N LYS A 159 42.70 9.82 -22.54
CA LYS A 159 42.22 8.72 -21.69
C LYS A 159 41.62 9.18 -20.36
N THR A 160 41.69 10.47 -20.04
CA THR A 160 41.24 11.03 -18.75
C THR A 160 39.78 10.67 -18.43
N TYR A 161 38.86 10.85 -19.37
CA TYR A 161 37.45 10.48 -19.20
C TYR A 161 37.23 8.97 -19.05
N THR A 162 37.95 8.17 -19.85
CA THR A 162 37.87 6.71 -19.80
C THR A 162 38.38 6.18 -18.47
N ASN A 163 39.47 6.75 -17.95
CA ASN A 163 40.04 6.40 -16.65
C ASN A 163 39.07 6.76 -15.52
N ALA A 164 38.50 7.96 -15.54
CA ALA A 164 37.50 8.39 -14.57
C ALA A 164 36.25 7.49 -14.59
N ALA A 165 35.72 7.17 -15.77
CA ALA A 165 34.58 6.28 -15.93
C ALA A 165 34.88 4.87 -15.38
N ASN A 166 36.04 4.31 -15.72
CA ASN A 166 36.45 3.00 -15.22
C ASN A 166 36.63 2.97 -13.69
N ALA A 167 37.19 4.04 -13.12
CA ALA A 167 37.36 4.16 -11.67
C ALA A 167 36.00 4.22 -10.95
N LEU A 168 35.07 5.06 -11.41
CA LEU A 168 33.71 5.14 -10.87
C LEU A 168 32.98 3.81 -10.99
N MET A 169 33.02 3.17 -12.17
CA MET A 169 32.35 1.87 -12.37
C MET A 169 32.96 0.75 -11.52
N THR A 170 34.26 0.81 -11.26
CA THR A 170 34.94 -0.16 -10.38
C THR A 170 34.49 0.04 -8.92
N GLU A 171 34.40 1.28 -8.46
CA GLU A 171 33.95 1.59 -7.10
C GLU A 171 32.46 1.24 -6.90
N LEU A 172 31.61 1.54 -7.88
CA LEU A 172 30.19 1.14 -7.85
C LEU A 172 30.03 -0.38 -7.80
N ARG A 173 30.78 -1.13 -8.63
CA ARG A 173 30.77 -2.60 -8.61
C ARG A 173 31.22 -3.16 -7.26
N LYS A 174 32.28 -2.61 -6.70
CA LYS A 174 32.80 -3.00 -5.38
C LYS A 174 31.75 -2.80 -4.28
N ARG A 175 31.02 -1.67 -4.28
CA ARG A 175 29.93 -1.39 -3.32
C ARG A 175 28.73 -2.30 -3.49
N ALA A 176 28.38 -2.61 -4.73
CA ALA A 176 27.29 -3.51 -5.05
C ALA A 176 27.59 -5.00 -4.72
N GLY A 177 28.77 -5.31 -4.16
CA GLY A 177 29.19 -6.68 -3.92
C GLY A 177 29.41 -7.47 -5.21
N LEU A 178 29.46 -6.80 -6.36
CA LEU A 178 29.81 -7.38 -7.65
C LEU A 178 31.32 -7.55 -7.67
N SER A 179 31.79 -8.65 -7.10
CA SER A 179 33.20 -9.03 -7.13
C SER A 179 33.75 -8.85 -8.54
N THR A 180 34.81 -8.06 -8.67
CA THR A 180 35.54 -7.75 -9.91
C THR A 180 36.27 -8.96 -10.50
N LEU A 181 35.63 -10.13 -10.47
CA LEU A 181 35.95 -11.18 -11.42
C LEU A 181 35.46 -10.64 -12.76
N LEU A 182 36.36 -9.99 -13.50
CA LEU A 182 36.34 -10.11 -14.95
C LEU A 182 36.43 -11.62 -15.26
N GLY A 183 35.29 -12.32 -15.19
CA GLY A 183 35.07 -13.50 -16.01
C GLY A 183 35.28 -13.05 -17.46
N PRO A 184 35.87 -13.90 -18.32
CA PRO A 184 36.44 -13.47 -19.58
C PRO A 184 35.39 -12.69 -20.35
N PHE A 185 35.64 -11.38 -20.47
CA PHE A 185 34.99 -10.53 -21.46
C PHE A 185 35.32 -11.17 -22.80
N GLN A 186 34.39 -11.98 -23.28
CA GLN A 186 34.40 -12.47 -24.63
C GLN A 186 34.18 -11.23 -25.50
N PRO A 187 35.17 -10.78 -26.28
CA PRO A 187 34.95 -9.66 -27.18
C PRO A 187 33.88 -10.10 -28.19
N LEU A 188 32.92 -9.21 -28.46
CA LEU A 188 32.17 -9.26 -29.71
C LEU A 188 33.19 -9.00 -30.82
N ALA A 189 33.75 -10.09 -31.34
CA ALA A 189 34.49 -10.13 -32.57
C ALA A 189 33.60 -10.81 -33.61
N ASP A 190 33.30 -10.02 -34.64
CA ASP A 190 32.54 -10.21 -35.88
C ASP A 190 31.01 -10.47 -35.81
#